data_AF-A0A094EHH9-F1
#
_entry.id   AF-A0A094EHH9-F1
#
_cell.length_a   1.000
_cell.length_b   1.000
_cell.length_c   1.000
_cell.angle_alpha   90.00
_cell.angle_beta   90.00
_cell.angle_gamma   90.00
#
_symmetry.space_group_name_H-M   'P 1'
#
loop_
_entity.id
_entity.type
_entity.pdbx_description
1 polymer ?
#
loop_
_entity_poly.entity_id
_entity_poly.type
_entity_poly.pdbx_seq_one_letter_code
_entity_poly.pdbx_strand_id
1 'polypeptide(L)'
;MAPLRDLCPISCKEAGPSPSNWAVLAEFGQLQACQRSMVLDFSVNIPINEKQHIRVCNVIANDFDNTDSSDIALASTENEIEIQQVNPQLAWTSATSEDEIGGRLAIQNVGHLRSYLLNNRRDSKLTMLFGTVSGTTVGVYVGANLLGSSTAGDLFDSFLYKLRGSGIANSKSGLVQLCEGRGKDDIFGLIAASSASFSTVHSAAGQWLNGTCVNTSSYAELRELDSRSISVVKPKVAPTPSNGTVVSGQRRDTYCRTVKAVAGDTCTTLAARCGNGLTLEEFYKYNSDPNACALKAGMYRCCTSGSLPRPKPNADGTRARES
;
A
#
# COMPACT_ATOMS: atom_id res chain seq x y z
N MET A 1 -45.12 -5.26 14.02
CA MET A 1 -43.71 -4.96 13.68
C MET A 1 -43.05 -6.29 13.33
N ALA A 2 -42.73 -6.53 12.06
CA ALA A 2 -41.92 -7.70 11.71
C ALA A 2 -40.54 -7.55 12.35
N PRO A 3 -39.89 -8.63 12.85
CA PRO A 3 -38.52 -8.53 13.31
C PRO A 3 -37.67 -8.02 12.14
N LEU A 4 -36.83 -7.02 12.38
CA LEU A 4 -35.77 -6.66 11.44
C LEU A 4 -35.01 -7.96 11.13
N ARG A 5 -35.14 -8.48 9.90
CA ARG A 5 -34.27 -9.56 9.44
C ARG A 5 -32.85 -9.03 9.54
N ASP A 6 -32.02 -9.67 10.35
CA ASP A 6 -30.59 -9.39 10.45
C ASP A 6 -29.94 -9.79 9.12
N LEU A 7 -29.94 -8.88 8.14
CA LEU A 7 -29.45 -9.12 6.78
C LEU A 7 -27.95 -8.81 6.69
N CYS A 8 -27.19 -9.26 7.69
CA CYS A 8 -25.74 -9.14 7.65
C CYS A 8 -25.16 -10.02 6.53
N PRO A 9 -24.13 -9.54 5.82
CA PRO A 9 -23.28 -10.38 4.97
C PRO A 9 -22.74 -11.58 5.72
N ILE A 10 -22.24 -12.58 5.00
CA ILE A 10 -21.46 -13.67 5.61
C ILE A 10 -20.27 -13.12 6.40
N SER A 11 -19.80 -13.91 7.38
CA SER A 11 -18.69 -13.49 8.24
C SER A 11 -17.38 -13.36 7.48
N CYS A 12 -16.49 -12.48 7.92
CA CYS A 12 -15.16 -12.35 7.35
C CYS A 12 -14.34 -13.63 7.55
N LYS A 13 -14.63 -14.41 8.59
CA LYS A 13 -14.04 -15.73 8.82
C LYS A 13 -14.42 -16.72 7.73
N GLU A 14 -15.68 -16.72 7.30
CA GLU A 14 -16.19 -17.61 6.25
C GLU A 14 -15.80 -17.14 4.84
N ALA A 15 -15.87 -15.82 4.58
CA ALA A 15 -15.48 -15.25 3.29
C ALA A 15 -13.97 -15.29 3.05
N GLY A 16 -13.19 -15.36 4.14
CA GLY A 16 -11.73 -15.31 4.12
C GLY A 16 -11.17 -13.89 4.01
N PRO A 17 -9.84 -13.74 4.07
CA PRO A 17 -9.18 -12.44 4.16
C PRO A 17 -9.14 -11.65 2.85
N SER A 18 -9.48 -12.27 1.71
CA SER A 18 -9.46 -11.59 0.41
C SER A 18 -10.76 -10.83 0.18
N PRO A 19 -10.76 -9.49 0.01
CA PRO A 19 -11.97 -8.74 -0.26
C PRO A 19 -12.72 -9.20 -1.50
N SER A 20 -12.02 -9.80 -2.49
CA SER A 20 -12.65 -10.37 -3.69
C SER A 20 -13.74 -11.41 -3.41
N ASN A 21 -13.72 -12.03 -2.24
CA ASN A 21 -14.65 -13.08 -1.83
C ASN A 21 -15.80 -12.54 -0.96
N TRP A 22 -15.76 -11.25 -0.60
CA TRP A 22 -16.77 -10.64 0.27
C TRP A 22 -18.05 -10.34 -0.50
N ALA A 23 -19.16 -10.17 0.22
CA ALA A 23 -20.44 -9.80 -0.39
C ALA A 23 -20.33 -8.40 -1.03
N VAL A 24 -21.08 -8.17 -2.11
CA VAL A 24 -21.04 -6.90 -2.84
C VAL A 24 -22.37 -6.16 -2.68
N LEU A 25 -22.29 -4.93 -2.21
CA LEU A 25 -23.38 -3.96 -2.19
C LEU A 25 -23.15 -2.88 -3.25
N ALA A 26 -24.21 -2.19 -3.65
CA ALA A 26 -24.17 -1.13 -4.65
C ALA A 26 -24.18 0.28 -4.03
N GLU A 27 -24.72 0.42 -2.81
CA GLU A 27 -24.94 1.70 -2.14
C GLU A 27 -24.67 1.60 -0.63
N PHE A 28 -24.09 2.64 -0.04
CA PHE A 28 -23.77 2.68 1.40
C PHE A 28 -25.02 2.58 2.30
N GLY A 29 -26.20 3.01 1.82
CA GLY A 29 -27.46 2.88 2.56
C GLY A 29 -27.84 1.43 2.88
N GLN A 30 -27.38 0.47 2.06
CA GLN A 30 -27.64 -0.96 2.28
C GLN A 30 -26.94 -1.52 3.53
N LEU A 31 -25.88 -0.85 4.02
CA LEU A 31 -25.17 -1.25 5.22
C LEU A 31 -26.04 -1.15 6.48
N GLN A 32 -27.07 -0.29 6.48
CA GLN A 32 -27.98 -0.13 7.62
C GLN A 32 -28.82 -1.39 7.92
N ALA A 33 -28.91 -2.32 6.95
CA ALA A 33 -29.60 -3.59 7.14
C ALA A 33 -28.87 -4.54 8.11
N CYS A 34 -27.59 -4.27 8.43
CA CYS A 34 -26.78 -5.03 9.37
C CYS A 34 -26.36 -4.15 10.54
N GLN A 35 -26.64 -4.60 11.76
CA GLN A 35 -26.29 -3.87 12.99
C GLN A 35 -25.00 -4.37 13.65
N ARG A 36 -24.27 -5.28 12.98
CA ARG A 36 -22.99 -5.82 13.44
C ARG A 36 -21.83 -5.01 12.87
N SER A 37 -20.66 -5.15 13.48
CA SER A 37 -19.42 -4.63 12.90
C SER A 37 -19.20 -5.21 11.52
N MET A 38 -18.82 -4.35 10.58
CA MET A 38 -18.52 -4.74 9.21
C MET A 38 -17.20 -4.16 8.77
N VAL A 39 -16.44 -4.93 7.99
CA VAL A 39 -15.24 -4.47 7.30
C VAL A 39 -15.56 -4.35 5.81
N LEU A 40 -15.05 -3.28 5.20
CA LEU A 40 -15.38 -2.89 3.83
C LEU A 40 -14.13 -2.60 3.01
N ASP A 41 -14.26 -2.87 1.72
CA ASP A 41 -13.34 -2.48 0.65
C ASP A 41 -14.15 -1.81 -0.47
N PHE A 42 -13.86 -0.55 -0.75
CA PHE A 42 -14.52 0.25 -1.79
C PHE A 42 -13.58 1.30 -2.37
N SER A 43 -13.95 1.89 -3.50
CA SER A 43 -13.13 2.90 -4.19
C SER A 43 -13.36 4.29 -3.60
N VAL A 44 -12.28 4.96 -3.17
CA VAL A 44 -12.33 6.38 -2.79
C VAL A 44 -12.31 7.33 -3.99
N ASN A 45 -12.11 6.82 -5.21
CA ASN A 45 -12.22 7.62 -6.43
C ASN A 45 -13.67 7.82 -6.89
N ILE A 46 -14.62 7.08 -6.29
CA ILE A 46 -16.04 7.20 -6.59
C ILE A 46 -16.70 7.88 -5.38
N PRO A 47 -17.45 8.99 -5.58
CA PRO A 47 -18.19 9.65 -4.51
C PRO A 47 -19.13 8.70 -3.74
N ILE A 48 -19.30 8.93 -2.44
CA ILE A 48 -20.10 8.05 -1.56
C ILE A 48 -21.59 8.01 -1.90
N ASN A 49 -22.10 8.97 -2.67
CA ASN A 49 -23.49 9.05 -3.11
C ASN A 49 -23.71 8.40 -4.48
N GLU A 50 -22.65 7.94 -5.14
CA GLU A 50 -22.71 7.22 -6.40
C GLU A 50 -22.66 5.71 -6.19
N LYS A 51 -23.31 4.98 -7.10
CA LYS A 51 -23.30 3.52 -7.08
C LYS A 51 -21.91 2.99 -7.38
N GLN A 52 -21.45 2.05 -6.58
CA GLN A 52 -20.14 1.41 -6.75
C GLN A 52 -20.12 0.01 -6.13
N HIS A 53 -19.08 -0.77 -6.43
CA HIS A 53 -18.85 -2.04 -5.76
C HIS A 53 -18.31 -1.80 -4.36
N ILE A 54 -19.17 -2.02 -3.36
CA ILE A 54 -18.81 -1.98 -1.95
C ILE A 54 -18.71 -3.43 -1.48
N ARG A 55 -17.48 -3.92 -1.30
CA ARG A 55 -17.24 -5.27 -0.79
C ARG A 55 -17.32 -5.24 0.73
N VAL A 56 -18.02 -6.18 1.33
CA VAL A 56 -18.31 -6.17 2.76
C VAL A 56 -18.46 -7.58 3.33
N CYS A 57 -17.92 -7.78 4.53
CA CYS A 57 -18.19 -8.94 5.36
C CYS A 57 -18.51 -8.47 6.79
N ASN A 58 -19.27 -9.28 7.53
CA ASN A 58 -19.55 -8.99 8.95
C ASN A 58 -18.41 -9.55 9.82
N VAL A 59 -18.16 -8.92 10.96
CA VAL A 59 -17.17 -9.40 11.94
C VAL A 59 -17.89 -9.78 13.22
N ILE A 60 -17.70 -11.02 13.67
CA ILE A 60 -18.34 -11.53 14.89
C ILE A 60 -17.34 -11.56 16.05
N ALA A 61 -16.10 -11.96 15.81
CA ALA A 61 -15.04 -11.96 16.80
C ALA A 61 -13.66 -11.83 16.12
N ASN A 62 -12.80 -12.81 16.38
CA ASN A 62 -11.45 -12.93 15.87
C ASN A 62 -11.44 -13.48 14.44
N ASP A 63 -12.25 -12.90 13.56
CA ASP A 63 -12.50 -13.43 12.21
C ASP A 63 -11.27 -13.37 11.30
N PHE A 64 -10.27 -12.57 11.67
CA PHE A 64 -8.99 -12.47 10.97
C PHE A 64 -7.84 -13.18 11.69
N ASP A 65 -8.08 -13.84 12.84
CA ASP A 65 -7.04 -14.63 13.49
C ASP A 65 -6.71 -15.86 12.64
N ASN A 66 -5.42 -16.03 12.35
CA ASN A 66 -4.95 -17.11 11.50
C ASN A 66 -4.80 -18.40 12.31
N THR A 67 -5.76 -19.32 12.23
CA THR A 67 -5.66 -20.64 12.87
C THR A 67 -4.72 -21.60 12.15
N ASP A 68 -4.38 -21.32 10.89
CA ASP A 68 -3.58 -22.21 10.03
C ASP A 68 -2.10 -21.80 9.98
N SER A 69 -1.56 -21.44 11.14
CA SER A 69 -0.19 -20.90 11.27
C SER A 69 0.93 -21.95 11.28
N SER A 70 0.77 -23.13 10.68
CA SER A 70 1.82 -24.16 10.71
C SER A 70 2.62 -24.39 9.43
N ASP A 71 2.16 -24.07 8.20
CA ASP A 71 2.92 -24.47 7.00
C ASP A 71 2.76 -23.55 5.77
N ILE A 72 2.95 -22.24 5.93
CA ILE A 72 3.18 -21.36 4.76
C ILE A 72 4.68 -21.08 4.64
N ALA A 73 5.31 -21.95 3.85
CA ALA A 73 6.67 -21.83 3.35
C ALA A 73 7.03 -20.37 3.04
N LEU A 74 8.26 -20.00 3.41
CA LEU A 74 8.91 -18.77 3.03
C LEU A 74 8.91 -18.65 1.49
N ALA A 75 7.89 -18.01 0.92
CA ALA A 75 8.07 -17.30 -0.33
C ALA A 75 9.06 -16.18 0.01
N SER A 76 10.33 -16.43 -0.32
CA SER A 76 11.43 -15.49 -0.19
C SER A 76 11.06 -14.19 -0.90
N THR A 77 10.66 -13.17 -0.15
CA THR A 77 10.54 -11.82 -0.70
C THR A 77 11.95 -11.33 -1.00
N GLU A 78 12.22 -11.04 -2.28
CA GLU A 78 13.48 -10.48 -2.78
C GLU A 78 13.71 -9.03 -2.29
N ASN A 79 12.78 -8.48 -1.52
CA ASN A 79 12.79 -7.12 -1.01
C ASN A 79 13.48 -7.03 0.35
N GLU A 80 14.26 -5.98 0.54
CA GLU A 80 14.90 -5.68 1.82
C GLU A 80 13.89 -4.98 2.73
N ILE A 81 13.79 -5.43 3.98
CA ILE A 81 12.97 -4.77 5.00
C ILE A 81 13.86 -3.82 5.77
N GLU A 82 13.56 -2.53 5.69
CA GLU A 82 14.22 -1.50 6.49
C GLU A 82 13.30 -1.08 7.64
N ILE A 83 13.85 -1.02 8.85
CA ILE A 83 13.15 -0.44 10.00
C ILE A 83 13.45 1.06 10.03
N GLN A 84 12.41 1.88 9.94
CA GLN A 84 12.49 3.33 10.06
C GLN A 84 11.89 3.79 11.38
N GLN A 85 12.56 4.76 12.00
CA GLN A 85 12.01 5.54 13.10
C GLN A 85 11.19 6.69 12.52
N VAL A 86 9.94 6.82 12.95
CA VAL A 86 8.99 7.80 12.41
C VAL A 86 8.18 8.47 13.49
N ASN A 87 7.87 9.74 13.29
CA ASN A 87 7.05 10.54 14.19
C ASN A 87 5.69 10.79 13.53
N PRO A 88 4.65 10.01 13.85
CA PRO A 88 3.33 10.20 13.27
C PRO A 88 2.60 11.36 13.94
N GLN A 89 1.82 12.08 13.14
CA GLN A 89 0.95 13.15 13.61
C GLN A 89 -0.37 12.57 14.10
N LEU A 90 -0.75 12.92 15.33
CA LEU A 90 -2.06 12.67 15.92
C LEU A 90 -2.88 13.96 15.90
N ALA A 91 -4.10 13.90 15.37
CA ALA A 91 -5.07 14.98 15.47
C ALA A 91 -6.38 14.46 16.04
N TRP A 92 -6.93 15.15 17.03
CA TRP A 92 -8.03 14.62 17.84
C TRP A 92 -9.08 15.65 18.22
N THR A 93 -10.34 15.23 18.28
CA THR A 93 -11.43 15.98 18.92
C THR A 93 -12.13 15.07 19.91
N SER A 94 -11.77 15.21 21.18
CA SER A 94 -12.24 14.36 22.28
C SER A 94 -13.75 14.48 22.49
N ALA A 95 -14.35 13.41 23.00
CA ALA A 95 -15.70 13.48 23.53
C ALA A 95 -15.75 14.48 24.70
N THR A 96 -16.87 15.18 24.79
CA THR A 96 -17.17 16.19 25.82
C THR A 96 -17.98 15.62 26.99
N SER A 97 -18.59 14.43 26.82
CA SER A 97 -19.30 13.73 27.88
C SER A 97 -19.19 12.20 27.73
N GLU A 98 -19.50 11.47 28.81
CA GLU A 98 -19.54 10.00 28.81
C GLU A 98 -20.65 9.44 27.92
N ASP A 99 -21.71 10.22 27.67
CA ASP A 99 -22.84 9.86 26.81
C ASP A 99 -22.48 9.84 25.31
N GLU A 100 -21.34 10.40 24.91
CA GLU A 100 -20.82 10.33 23.54
C GLU A 100 -20.15 8.97 23.25
N ILE A 101 -20.96 7.91 23.33
CA ILE A 101 -20.53 6.53 23.21
C ILE A 101 -20.05 6.20 21.79
N GLY A 102 -20.58 6.88 20.77
CA GLY A 102 -20.26 6.65 19.36
C GLY A 102 -18.76 6.56 19.12
N GLY A 103 -17.99 7.57 19.55
CA GLY A 103 -16.53 7.56 19.38
C GLY A 103 -15.83 6.35 20.01
N ARG A 104 -16.36 5.78 21.09
CA ARG A 104 -15.78 4.59 21.74
C ARG A 104 -16.10 3.29 21.00
N LEU A 105 -17.21 3.21 20.28
CA LEU A 105 -17.56 2.02 19.48
C LEU A 105 -16.60 1.81 18.29
N ALA A 106 -15.91 2.86 17.85
CA ALA A 106 -14.84 2.76 16.87
C ALA A 106 -13.70 1.82 17.30
N ILE A 107 -13.51 1.57 18.61
CA ILE A 107 -12.50 0.63 19.14
C ILE A 107 -12.64 -0.75 18.50
N GLN A 108 -13.88 -1.23 18.29
CA GLN A 108 -14.13 -2.54 17.71
C GLN A 108 -13.60 -2.61 16.27
N ASN A 109 -14.02 -1.67 15.41
CA ASN A 109 -13.56 -1.63 14.03
C ASN A 109 -12.07 -1.34 13.88
N VAL A 110 -11.49 -0.46 14.70
CA VAL A 110 -10.03 -0.27 14.73
C VAL A 110 -9.32 -1.57 15.08
N GLY A 111 -9.83 -2.33 16.06
CA GLY A 111 -9.31 -3.65 16.40
C GLY A 111 -9.42 -4.66 15.26
N HIS A 112 -10.53 -4.67 14.53
CA HIS A 112 -10.73 -5.55 13.37
C HIS A 112 -9.76 -5.22 12.22
N LEU A 113 -9.61 -3.94 11.87
CA LEU A 113 -8.63 -3.50 10.85
C LEU A 113 -7.19 -3.81 11.29
N ARG A 114 -6.89 -3.66 12.59
CA ARG A 114 -5.59 -4.06 13.15
C ARG A 114 -5.34 -5.55 12.95
N SER A 115 -6.30 -6.40 13.31
CA SER A 115 -6.17 -7.86 13.18
C SER A 115 -6.00 -8.28 11.71
N TYR A 116 -6.72 -7.64 10.78
CA TYR A 116 -6.52 -7.85 9.35
C TYR A 116 -5.06 -7.62 8.92
N LEU A 117 -4.50 -6.46 9.28
CA LEU A 117 -3.13 -6.09 8.92
C LEU A 117 -2.08 -6.98 9.60
N LEU A 118 -2.33 -7.39 10.85
CA LEU A 118 -1.44 -8.31 11.57
C LEU A 118 -1.43 -9.71 10.97
N ASN A 119 -2.48 -10.16 10.31
CA ASN A 119 -2.60 -11.54 9.83
C ASN A 119 -2.37 -11.71 8.32
N ASN A 120 -2.44 -10.65 7.53
CA ASN A 120 -2.18 -10.67 6.09
C ASN A 120 -0.71 -10.30 5.75
N ARG A 121 0.23 -11.11 6.27
CA ARG A 121 1.61 -10.68 6.64
C ARG A 121 2.66 -10.45 5.54
N ARG A 122 2.45 -10.75 4.26
CA ARG A 122 3.62 -10.94 3.36
C ARG A 122 3.66 -10.19 2.03
N ASP A 123 2.62 -9.47 1.65
CA ASP A 123 2.66 -8.66 0.44
C ASP A 123 2.61 -7.18 0.81
N SER A 124 3.71 -6.44 0.62
CA SER A 124 3.67 -4.98 0.63
C SER A 124 2.88 -4.52 -0.59
N LYS A 125 1.59 -4.32 -0.36
CA LYS A 125 0.61 -3.85 -1.33
C LYS A 125 -0.15 -2.72 -0.67
N LEU A 126 -0.56 -1.76 -1.50
CA LEU A 126 -1.48 -0.72 -1.08
C LEU A 126 -2.69 -1.41 -0.42
N THR A 127 -2.90 -1.13 0.86
CA THR A 127 -4.04 -1.65 1.62
C THR A 127 -4.89 -0.48 2.07
N MET A 128 -6.14 -0.47 1.64
CA MET A 128 -7.13 0.52 2.03
C MET A 128 -8.37 -0.24 2.48
N LEU A 129 -8.72 -0.13 3.76
CA LEU A 129 -9.87 -0.83 4.33
C LEU A 129 -10.64 0.09 5.24
N PHE A 130 -11.94 -0.18 5.34
CA PHE A 130 -12.86 0.60 6.14
C PHE A 130 -13.63 -0.30 7.10
N GLY A 131 -14.18 0.31 8.15
CA GLY A 131 -15.03 -0.38 9.11
C GLY A 131 -16.22 0.48 9.51
N THR A 132 -17.33 -0.15 9.88
CA THR A 132 -18.50 0.55 10.43
C THR A 132 -19.20 -0.29 11.48
N VAL A 133 -19.69 0.38 12.53
CA VAL A 133 -20.58 -0.20 13.54
C VAL A 133 -21.35 0.94 14.22
N SER A 134 -22.65 0.77 14.39
CA SER A 134 -23.51 1.64 15.21
C SER A 134 -23.27 3.15 15.02
N GLY A 135 -23.21 3.60 13.76
CA GLY A 135 -23.04 5.02 13.44
C GLY A 135 -21.62 5.56 13.61
N THR A 136 -20.62 4.68 13.57
CA THR A 136 -19.19 5.05 13.50
C THR A 136 -18.59 4.55 12.20
N THR A 137 -17.59 5.27 11.69
CA THR A 137 -16.83 4.85 10.52
C THR A 137 -15.34 4.92 10.83
N VAL A 138 -14.58 3.96 10.30
CA VAL A 138 -13.13 3.86 10.45
C VAL A 138 -12.52 3.62 9.08
N GLY A 139 -11.35 4.17 8.82
CA GLY A 139 -10.58 3.92 7.62
C GLY A 139 -9.10 3.76 7.94
N VAL A 140 -8.43 2.81 7.29
CA VAL A 140 -6.98 2.68 7.29
C VAL A 140 -6.45 2.71 5.86
N TYR A 141 -5.34 3.40 5.69
CA TYR A 141 -4.55 3.45 4.46
C TYR A 141 -3.11 3.08 4.81
N VAL A 142 -2.59 2.06 4.13
CA VAL A 142 -1.20 1.62 4.23
C VAL A 142 -0.63 1.65 2.83
N GLY A 143 0.30 2.56 2.57
CA GLY A 143 0.97 2.70 1.29
C GLY A 143 1.72 1.42 0.88
N ALA A 144 1.94 1.25 -0.43
CA ALA A 144 2.46 0.01 -1.00
C ALA A 144 3.87 -0.39 -0.52
N ASN A 145 4.67 0.55 -0.02
CA ASN A 145 6.00 0.29 0.52
C ASN A 145 5.97 0.00 2.02
N LEU A 146 4.85 0.16 2.71
CA LEU A 146 4.76 -0.07 4.14
C LEU A 146 4.31 -1.51 4.43
N LEU A 147 4.96 -2.17 5.39
CA LEU A 147 4.51 -3.46 5.87
C LEU A 147 3.33 -3.27 6.83
N GLY A 148 2.13 -3.67 6.40
CA GLY A 148 0.89 -3.52 7.18
C GLY A 148 0.99 -4.03 8.62
N SER A 149 1.60 -5.22 8.81
CA SER A 149 1.77 -5.82 10.14
C SER A 149 2.64 -4.99 11.09
N SER A 150 3.62 -4.26 10.57
CA SER A 150 4.44 -3.35 11.38
C SER A 150 3.68 -2.08 11.76
N THR A 151 2.92 -1.50 10.83
CA THR A 151 2.07 -0.33 11.13
C THR A 151 0.94 -0.66 12.11
N ALA A 152 0.45 -1.90 12.11
CA ALA A 152 -0.59 -2.39 13.01
C ALA A 152 -0.15 -2.54 14.48
N GLY A 153 1.14 -2.38 14.78
CA GLY A 153 1.66 -2.31 16.14
C GLY A 153 1.42 -0.93 16.78
N ASP A 154 2.51 -0.20 17.00
CA ASP A 154 2.56 1.01 17.83
C ASP A 154 1.61 2.14 17.37
N LEU A 155 1.35 2.27 16.06
CA LEU A 155 0.48 3.32 15.52
C LEU A 155 -0.97 3.08 15.92
N PHE A 156 -1.44 1.82 15.83
CA PHE A 156 -2.77 1.43 16.29
C PHE A 156 -2.90 1.47 17.81
N ASP A 157 -1.86 1.06 18.54
CA ASP A 157 -1.89 1.07 20.01
C ASP A 157 -2.03 2.50 20.56
N SER A 158 -1.32 3.47 19.97
CA SER A 158 -1.45 4.89 20.33
C SER A 158 -2.88 5.42 20.05
N PHE A 159 -3.46 5.02 18.92
CA PHE A 159 -4.82 5.40 18.54
C PHE A 159 -5.89 4.79 19.47
N LEU A 160 -5.77 3.48 19.74
CA LEU A 160 -6.65 2.75 20.64
C LEU A 160 -6.57 3.27 22.08
N TYR A 161 -5.37 3.68 22.53
CA TYR A 161 -5.19 4.32 23.83
C TYR A 161 -6.02 5.61 23.92
N LYS A 162 -5.95 6.48 22.91
CA LYS A 162 -6.74 7.73 22.87
C LYS A 162 -8.23 7.47 22.80
N LEU A 163 -8.68 6.50 22.00
CA LEU A 163 -10.09 6.09 21.95
C LEU A 163 -10.61 5.64 23.32
N ARG A 164 -9.85 4.80 24.04
CA ARG A 164 -10.23 4.31 25.37
C ARG A 164 -10.28 5.41 26.42
N GLY A 165 -9.35 6.37 26.35
CA GLY A 165 -9.32 7.51 27.26
C GLY A 165 -10.47 8.48 27.00
N SER A 166 -10.43 9.16 25.85
CA SER A 166 -11.23 10.35 25.60
C SER A 166 -12.35 10.17 24.57
N GLY A 167 -12.46 9.01 23.91
CA GLY A 167 -13.42 8.83 22.82
C GLY A 167 -13.29 9.88 21.70
N ILE A 168 -14.33 10.05 20.90
CA ILE A 168 -14.42 11.06 19.84
C ILE A 168 -15.78 11.74 19.96
N ALA A 169 -15.81 13.07 19.93
CA ALA A 169 -17.06 13.83 19.98
C ALA A 169 -17.99 13.50 18.80
N ASN A 170 -19.30 13.67 19.00
CA ASN A 170 -20.29 13.40 17.97
C ASN A 170 -20.05 14.24 16.71
N SER A 171 -20.17 13.60 15.53
CA SER A 171 -19.88 14.22 14.24
C SER A 171 -18.45 14.76 14.08
N LYS A 172 -17.51 14.34 14.94
CA LYS A 172 -16.08 14.66 14.85
C LYS A 172 -15.29 13.41 14.49
N SER A 173 -13.99 13.59 14.30
CA SER A 173 -13.05 12.53 14.02
C SER A 173 -11.78 12.66 14.83
N GLY A 174 -11.02 11.57 14.87
CA GLY A 174 -9.63 11.52 15.28
C GLY A 174 -8.84 10.75 14.24
N LEU A 175 -7.59 11.17 13.99
CA LEU A 175 -6.70 10.50 13.06
C LEU A 175 -5.29 10.38 13.64
N VAL A 176 -4.57 9.36 13.17
CA VAL A 176 -3.11 9.30 13.21
C VAL A 176 -2.62 9.13 11.78
N GLN A 177 -1.66 9.95 11.35
CA GLN A 177 -1.10 9.88 10.01
C GLN A 177 0.42 10.05 10.02
N LEU A 178 1.08 9.34 9.11
CA LEU A 178 2.46 9.54 8.74
C LEU A 178 2.46 9.92 7.26
N CYS A 179 2.67 11.20 6.98
CA CYS A 179 2.44 11.72 5.64
C CYS A 179 3.40 12.83 5.20
N GLU A 180 3.87 13.68 6.12
CA GLU A 180 4.76 14.78 5.74
C GLU A 180 6.03 14.27 5.03
N GLY A 181 6.33 14.86 3.88
CA GLY A 181 7.49 14.50 3.06
C GLY A 181 7.44 13.11 2.40
N ARG A 182 6.29 12.43 2.40
CA ARG A 182 6.13 11.05 1.89
C ARG A 182 5.27 11.01 0.64
N GLY A 183 5.61 10.11 -0.28
CA GLY A 183 4.76 9.78 -1.42
C GLY A 183 3.62 8.85 -1.00
N LYS A 184 2.57 8.73 -1.84
CA LYS A 184 1.39 7.89 -1.57
C LYS A 184 1.71 6.44 -1.15
N ASP A 185 2.84 5.90 -1.62
CA ASP A 185 3.26 4.52 -1.33
C ASP A 185 3.95 4.39 0.04
N ASP A 186 4.34 5.50 0.66
CA ASP A 186 5.00 5.56 1.98
C ASP A 186 4.12 6.22 3.05
N ILE A 187 2.86 6.58 2.70
CA ILE A 187 1.89 7.16 3.63
C ILE A 187 1.22 6.06 4.47
N PHE A 188 1.06 6.34 5.75
CA PHE A 188 0.15 5.64 6.63
C PHE A 188 -0.93 6.61 7.14
N GLY A 189 -2.16 6.14 7.21
CA GLY A 189 -3.26 6.89 7.79
C GLY A 189 -4.25 5.95 8.47
N LEU A 190 -4.66 6.30 9.69
CA LEU A 190 -5.77 5.67 10.41
C LEU A 190 -6.68 6.76 10.93
N ILE A 191 -7.96 6.68 10.60
CA ILE A 191 -8.98 7.67 10.98
C ILE A 191 -10.23 6.96 11.50
N ALA A 192 -10.84 7.55 12.52
CA ALA A 192 -12.16 7.17 13.00
C ALA A 192 -13.04 8.41 13.11
N ALA A 193 -14.31 8.29 12.73
CA ALA A 193 -15.31 9.33 12.85
C ALA A 193 -16.53 8.80 13.62
N SER A 194 -17.02 9.61 14.57
CA SER A 194 -18.30 9.37 15.26
C SER A 194 -19.45 9.84 14.35
N SER A 195 -19.57 9.20 13.18
CA SER A 195 -20.58 9.47 12.17
C SER A 195 -20.85 8.22 11.33
N ALA A 196 -22.14 7.99 11.02
CA ALA A 196 -22.57 6.96 10.09
C ALA A 196 -22.20 7.29 8.63
N SER A 197 -21.90 8.56 8.33
CA SER A 197 -21.46 8.96 6.99
C SER A 197 -20.00 8.58 6.78
N PHE A 198 -19.71 7.98 5.63
CA PHE A 198 -18.35 7.69 5.21
C PHE A 198 -17.61 8.92 4.66
N SER A 199 -18.24 10.10 4.55
CA SER A 199 -17.61 11.31 3.95
C SER A 199 -16.23 11.63 4.52
N THR A 200 -16.10 11.62 5.85
CA THR A 200 -14.86 12.01 6.53
C THR A 200 -13.75 11.00 6.27
N VAL A 201 -14.03 9.70 6.41
CA VAL A 201 -13.03 8.64 6.21
C VAL A 201 -12.69 8.46 4.73
N HIS A 202 -13.67 8.63 3.83
CA HIS A 202 -13.50 8.60 2.38
C HIS A 202 -12.58 9.74 1.91
N SER A 203 -12.86 10.98 2.35
CA SER A 203 -12.04 12.15 2.00
C SER A 203 -10.60 12.03 2.52
N ALA A 204 -10.42 11.51 3.74
CA ALA A 204 -9.09 11.28 4.30
C ALA A 204 -8.30 10.26 3.48
N ALA A 205 -8.91 9.11 3.18
CA ALA A 205 -8.28 8.08 2.37
C ALA A 205 -8.00 8.52 0.92
N GLY A 206 -8.87 9.36 0.33
CA GLY A 206 -8.63 9.98 -0.97
C GLY A 206 -7.42 10.93 -0.97
N GLN A 207 -7.23 11.71 0.09
CA GLN A 207 -6.05 12.57 0.24
C GLN A 207 -4.76 11.75 0.33
N TRP A 208 -4.74 10.69 1.14
CA TRP A 208 -3.59 9.79 1.26
C TRP A 208 -3.27 9.07 -0.05
N LEU A 209 -4.31 8.62 -0.79
CA LEU A 209 -4.14 8.02 -2.12
C LEU A 209 -3.51 8.99 -3.12
N ASN A 210 -3.82 10.28 -3.00
CA ASN A 210 -3.23 11.35 -3.81
C ASN A 210 -1.85 11.82 -3.32
N GLY A 211 -1.29 11.21 -2.27
CA GLY A 211 0.01 11.60 -1.72
C GLY A 211 -0.03 12.88 -0.89
N THR A 212 -1.20 13.25 -0.34
CA THR A 212 -1.40 14.46 0.45
C THR A 212 -1.88 14.14 1.86
N CYS A 213 -1.60 15.04 2.80
CA CYS A 213 -1.96 14.86 4.20
C CYS A 213 -3.33 15.46 4.50
N VAL A 214 -4.06 14.85 5.43
CA VAL A 214 -5.31 15.42 5.91
C VAL A 214 -5.01 16.72 6.63
N ASN A 215 -5.73 17.79 6.29
CA ASN A 215 -5.66 19.06 7.01
C ASN A 215 -6.17 18.89 8.45
N THR A 216 -5.32 19.17 9.42
CA THR A 216 -5.60 19.00 10.85
C THR A 216 -6.02 20.28 11.57
N SER A 217 -6.16 21.41 10.87
CA SER A 217 -6.47 22.71 11.48
C SER A 217 -7.83 22.77 12.17
N SER A 218 -8.76 21.88 11.82
CA SER A 218 -10.10 21.80 12.42
C SER A 218 -10.18 20.93 13.67
N TYR A 219 -9.09 20.26 14.07
CA TYR A 219 -9.04 19.40 15.25
C TYR A 219 -8.72 20.22 16.49
N ALA A 220 -9.28 19.83 17.64
CA ALA A 220 -9.07 20.54 18.90
C ALA A 220 -7.69 20.28 19.51
N GLU A 221 -7.12 19.10 19.23
CA GLU A 221 -5.80 18.68 19.67
C GLU A 221 -4.96 18.28 18.45
N LEU A 222 -3.73 18.77 18.40
CA LEU A 222 -2.71 18.35 17.45
C LEU A 222 -1.44 18.01 18.23
N ARG A 223 -0.89 16.82 17.98
CA ARG A 223 0.32 16.35 18.65
C ARG A 223 1.15 15.49 17.70
N GLU A 224 2.46 15.70 17.72
CA GLU A 224 3.40 14.72 17.17
C GLU A 224 3.65 13.62 18.21
N LEU A 225 3.52 12.36 17.80
CA LEU A 225 3.80 11.23 18.68
C LEU A 225 5.29 10.94 18.72
N ASP A 226 5.71 10.31 19.81
CA ASP A 226 7.08 9.83 19.98
C ASP A 226 7.45 8.84 18.88
N SER A 227 8.76 8.70 18.65
CA SER A 227 9.32 7.85 17.60
C SER A 227 8.75 6.43 17.67
N ARG A 228 8.18 5.98 16.55
CA ARG A 228 7.66 4.62 16.35
C ARG A 228 8.49 3.90 15.31
N SER A 229 8.61 2.59 15.46
CA SER A 229 9.30 1.75 14.47
C SER A 229 8.31 1.26 13.43
N ILE A 230 8.57 1.55 12.16
CA ILE A 230 7.83 0.95 11.05
C ILE A 230 8.77 0.19 10.12
N SER A 231 8.27 -0.87 9.50
CA SER A 231 8.98 -1.62 8.47
C SER A 231 8.57 -1.13 7.09
N VAL A 232 9.55 -0.67 6.32
CA VAL A 232 9.41 -0.28 4.92
C VAL A 232 10.02 -1.37 4.06
N VAL A 233 9.27 -1.82 3.06
CA VAL A 233 9.73 -2.75 2.05
C VAL A 233 10.41 -1.94 0.96
N LYS A 234 11.74 -2.05 0.91
CA LYS A 234 12.53 -1.46 -0.15
C LYS A 234 12.74 -2.49 -1.26
N PRO A 235 12.60 -2.09 -2.53
CA PRO A 235 13.18 -2.88 -3.60
C PRO A 235 14.67 -3.06 -3.28
N LYS A 236 15.16 -4.29 -3.28
CA LYS A 236 16.57 -4.54 -3.02
C LYS A 236 17.39 -3.86 -4.12
N VAL A 237 18.03 -2.75 -3.77
CA VAL A 237 18.97 -2.06 -4.65
C VAL A 237 20.25 -2.91 -4.65
N ALA A 238 20.64 -3.44 -5.81
CA ALA A 238 21.94 -4.10 -5.93
C ALA A 238 23.03 -3.11 -5.47
N PRO A 239 23.96 -3.49 -4.58
CA PRO A 239 24.85 -2.55 -3.92
C PRO A 239 25.70 -1.77 -4.93
N THR A 240 25.58 -0.44 -4.85
CA THR A 240 26.51 0.51 -5.45
C THR A 240 27.86 0.41 -4.72
N PRO A 241 28.98 0.10 -5.37
CA PRO A 241 30.26 0.01 -4.69
C PRO A 241 30.78 1.42 -4.33
N SER A 242 30.88 1.73 -3.04
CA SER A 242 31.59 2.90 -2.52
C SER A 242 33.00 2.49 -2.06
N ASN A 243 34.00 3.25 -2.52
CA ASN A 243 35.42 3.01 -2.30
C ASN A 243 35.79 3.00 -0.81
N GLY A 244 35.87 1.81 -0.22
CA GLY A 244 36.87 1.45 0.78
C GLY A 244 37.89 0.53 0.10
N THR A 245 39.16 0.90 0.16
CA THR A 245 40.26 0.36 -0.65
C THR A 245 40.49 -1.14 -0.43
N VAL A 246 39.76 -2.03 -1.10
CA VAL A 246 40.15 -3.44 -1.27
C VAL A 246 39.61 -3.99 -2.59
N VAL A 247 40.54 -4.20 -3.53
CA VAL A 247 40.51 -5.08 -4.71
C VAL A 247 39.23 -5.06 -5.57
N SER A 248 39.34 -4.36 -6.71
CA SER A 248 38.36 -4.29 -7.81
C SER A 248 37.77 -5.65 -8.20
N GLY A 249 36.60 -5.99 -7.64
CA GLY A 249 35.76 -7.12 -8.01
C GLY A 249 34.48 -6.64 -8.69
N GLN A 250 34.51 -6.63 -10.02
CA GLN A 250 33.45 -6.18 -10.93
C GLN A 250 32.15 -6.99 -10.73
N ARG A 251 31.10 -6.40 -10.14
CA ARG A 251 29.75 -6.99 -10.21
C ARG A 251 29.21 -6.84 -11.63
N ARG A 252 29.15 -7.96 -12.34
CA ARG A 252 28.58 -8.07 -13.69
C ARG A 252 27.06 -8.15 -13.57
N ASP A 253 26.34 -7.10 -13.95
CA ASP A 253 24.95 -7.28 -14.38
C ASP A 253 24.98 -8.22 -15.58
N THR A 254 24.33 -9.38 -15.46
CA THR A 254 24.36 -10.43 -16.50
C THR A 254 23.80 -9.89 -17.82
N TYR A 255 22.79 -9.00 -17.76
CA TYR A 255 22.14 -8.42 -18.92
C TYR A 255 22.00 -6.90 -18.84
N CYS A 256 22.25 -6.21 -19.95
CA CYS A 256 22.11 -4.76 -20.05
C CYS A 256 20.67 -4.33 -20.32
N ARG A 257 20.31 -3.10 -19.94
CA ARG A 257 19.12 -2.42 -20.48
C ARG A 257 19.34 -2.16 -21.97
N THR A 258 18.39 -2.54 -22.82
CA THR A 258 18.56 -2.44 -24.27
C THR A 258 17.80 -1.27 -24.89
N VAL A 259 18.29 -0.80 -26.03
CA VAL A 259 17.59 0.08 -26.96
C VAL A 259 17.54 -0.59 -28.33
N LYS A 260 16.38 -0.50 -28.99
CA LYS A 260 16.16 -1.06 -30.33
C LYS A 260 16.48 -0.01 -31.41
N ALA A 261 17.27 -0.40 -32.39
CA ALA A 261 17.56 0.39 -33.58
C ALA A 261 16.37 0.37 -34.54
N VAL A 262 16.03 1.54 -35.08
CA VAL A 262 15.12 1.71 -36.21
C VAL A 262 15.90 2.15 -37.45
N ALA A 263 15.25 2.13 -38.62
CA ALA A 263 15.90 2.53 -39.87
C ALA A 263 16.40 3.98 -39.79
N GLY A 264 17.69 4.19 -40.14
CA GLY A 264 18.34 5.50 -40.09
C GLY A 264 18.95 5.87 -38.73
N ASP A 265 18.88 5.01 -37.71
CA ASP A 265 19.56 5.27 -36.43
C ASP A 265 21.09 5.26 -36.57
N THR A 266 21.72 6.13 -35.79
CA THR A 266 23.16 6.16 -35.53
C THR A 266 23.42 5.83 -34.07
N CYS A 267 24.66 5.50 -33.69
CA CYS A 267 25.00 5.29 -32.28
C CYS A 267 24.76 6.54 -31.42
N THR A 268 24.88 7.74 -32.00
CA THR A 268 24.54 8.99 -31.32
C THR A 268 23.05 9.09 -31.01
N THR A 269 22.18 8.74 -31.98
CA THR A 269 20.72 8.76 -31.74
C THR A 269 20.27 7.67 -30.78
N LEU A 270 20.92 6.51 -30.79
CA LEU A 270 20.68 5.44 -29.81
C LEU A 270 21.15 5.80 -28.41
N ALA A 271 22.34 6.40 -28.26
CA ALA A 271 22.85 6.85 -26.98
C ALA A 271 21.93 7.91 -26.34
N ALA A 272 21.46 8.88 -27.14
CA ALA A 272 20.47 9.86 -26.66
C ALA A 272 19.15 9.20 -26.23
N ARG A 273 18.67 8.20 -27.01
CA ARG A 273 17.44 7.46 -26.71
C ARG A 273 17.57 6.60 -25.45
N CYS A 274 18.78 6.21 -25.06
CA CYS A 274 19.01 5.53 -23.77
C CYS A 274 18.72 6.43 -22.56
N GLY A 275 18.68 7.76 -22.71
CA GLY A 275 18.40 8.70 -21.62
C GLY A 275 19.51 8.78 -20.57
N ASN A 276 19.22 9.45 -19.45
CA ASN A 276 20.11 9.59 -18.29
C ASN A 276 21.48 10.25 -18.57
N GLY A 277 21.57 11.07 -19.61
CA GLY A 277 22.81 11.77 -19.96
C GLY A 277 23.92 10.86 -20.50
N LEU A 278 23.59 9.66 -20.99
CA LEU A 278 24.55 8.70 -21.53
C LEU A 278 25.35 9.31 -22.69
N THR A 279 26.67 9.40 -22.51
CA THR A 279 27.57 9.92 -23.55
C THR A 279 27.84 8.87 -24.64
N LEU A 280 28.29 9.32 -25.81
CA LEU A 280 28.66 8.43 -26.91
C LEU A 280 29.84 7.51 -26.53
N GLU A 281 30.80 8.02 -25.76
CA GLU A 281 31.94 7.22 -25.26
C GLU A 281 31.49 6.10 -24.31
N GLU A 282 30.55 6.38 -23.41
CA GLU A 282 29.97 5.37 -22.52
C GLU A 282 29.12 4.35 -23.29
N PHE A 283 28.41 4.79 -24.32
CA PHE A 283 27.67 3.90 -25.21
C PHE A 283 28.60 2.92 -25.95
N TYR A 284 29.76 3.39 -26.45
CA TYR A 284 30.80 2.52 -27.02
C TYR A 284 31.41 1.57 -25.99
N LYS A 285 31.57 2.04 -24.74
CA LYS A 285 32.07 1.19 -23.64
C LYS A 285 31.12 0.04 -23.34
N TYR A 286 29.81 0.22 -23.46
CA TYR A 286 28.82 -0.86 -23.27
C TYR A 286 28.64 -1.76 -24.50
N ASN A 287 28.99 -1.27 -25.68
CA ASN A 287 28.87 -1.98 -26.94
C ASN A 287 30.26 -2.08 -27.60
N SER A 288 31.19 -2.76 -26.94
CA SER A 288 32.62 -2.78 -27.32
C SER A 288 32.94 -3.54 -28.60
N ASP A 289 31.93 -4.11 -29.28
CA ASP A 289 32.09 -4.67 -30.62
C ASP A 289 32.49 -3.54 -31.59
N PRO A 290 33.61 -3.65 -32.32
CA PRO A 290 34.02 -2.65 -33.31
C PRO A 290 32.93 -2.33 -34.36
N ASN A 291 32.02 -3.28 -34.60
CA ASN A 291 30.89 -3.14 -35.52
C ASN A 291 29.58 -2.75 -34.82
N ALA A 292 29.60 -2.35 -33.55
CA ALA A 292 28.40 -2.00 -32.80
C ALA A 292 27.58 -0.91 -33.50
N CYS A 293 28.19 -0.03 -34.29
CA CYS A 293 27.48 1.02 -35.02
C CYS A 293 27.10 0.68 -36.47
N ALA A 294 27.34 -0.56 -36.92
CA ALA A 294 26.73 -1.10 -38.13
C ALA A 294 25.28 -1.51 -37.83
N LEU A 295 24.40 -0.51 -37.66
CA LEU A 295 23.03 -0.71 -37.19
C LEU A 295 22.10 -1.10 -38.33
N LYS A 296 21.34 -2.17 -38.11
CA LYS A 296 20.14 -2.51 -38.90
C LYS A 296 18.90 -2.32 -38.03
N ALA A 297 17.79 -1.94 -38.66
CA ALA A 297 16.51 -1.87 -37.99
C ALA A 297 16.18 -3.23 -37.36
N GLY A 298 15.79 -3.23 -36.08
CA GLY A 298 15.51 -4.46 -35.33
C GLY A 298 16.61 -4.87 -34.35
N MET A 299 17.85 -4.43 -34.55
CA MET A 299 18.97 -4.79 -33.66
C MET A 299 18.86 -4.10 -32.30
N TYR A 300 19.34 -4.78 -31.25
CA TYR A 300 19.42 -4.22 -29.91
C TYR A 300 20.85 -3.79 -29.57
N ARG A 301 20.97 -2.73 -28.77
CA ARG A 301 22.24 -2.25 -28.17
C ARG A 301 22.06 -1.99 -26.69
N CYS A 302 23.14 -2.09 -25.94
CA CYS A 302 23.18 -1.87 -24.50
C CYS A 302 23.23 -0.38 -24.16
N CYS A 303 22.33 0.05 -23.29
CA CYS A 303 22.30 1.38 -22.66
C CYS A 303 23.00 1.41 -21.29
N THR A 304 23.35 0.25 -20.75
CA THR A 304 24.06 0.07 -19.47
C THR A 304 25.09 -1.05 -19.63
N SER A 305 26.01 -1.20 -18.68
CA SER A 305 26.93 -2.36 -18.67
C SER A 305 26.16 -3.69 -18.57
N GLY A 306 26.63 -4.71 -19.29
CA GLY A 306 26.04 -6.05 -19.31
C GLY A 306 26.05 -6.64 -20.72
N SER A 307 25.47 -7.84 -20.90
CA SER A 307 25.30 -8.46 -22.22
C SER A 307 23.86 -8.34 -22.74
N LEU A 308 23.63 -8.45 -24.05
CA LEU A 308 22.27 -8.48 -24.57
C LEU A 308 21.53 -9.72 -24.01
N PRO A 309 20.27 -9.59 -23.54
CA PRO A 309 19.45 -10.73 -23.17
C PRO A 309 19.36 -11.73 -24.32
N ARG A 310 19.72 -13.00 -24.07
CA ARG A 310 19.54 -14.05 -25.08
C ARG A 310 18.06 -14.42 -25.18
N PRO A 311 17.49 -14.59 -26.38
CA PRO A 311 16.13 -15.08 -26.53
C PRO A 311 15.96 -16.43 -25.83
N LYS A 312 14.84 -16.61 -25.11
CA LYS A 312 14.47 -17.91 -24.56
C LYS A 312 14.27 -18.89 -25.73
N PRO A 313 14.70 -20.17 -25.61
CA PRO A 313 14.37 -21.18 -26.62
C PRO A 313 12.86 -21.30 -26.77
N ASN A 314 12.39 -21.52 -28.00
CA ASN A 314 11.01 -21.89 -28.23
C ASN A 314 10.72 -23.27 -27.59
N ALA A 315 9.45 -23.60 -27.37
CA ALA A 315 9.02 -24.85 -26.75
C ALA A 315 9.48 -26.12 -27.50
N ASP A 316 9.89 -25.98 -28.77
CA ASP A 316 10.41 -27.05 -29.63
C ASP A 316 11.95 -27.19 -29.58
N GLY A 317 12.63 -26.43 -28.71
CA GLY A 317 14.09 -26.47 -28.56
C GLY A 317 14.86 -25.72 -29.64
N THR A 318 14.19 -25.08 -30.60
CA THR A 318 14.85 -24.20 -31.57
C THR A 318 15.00 -22.78 -31.00
N ARG A 319 16.16 -22.16 -31.25
CA ARG A 319 16.41 -20.75 -30.90
C ARG A 319 15.91 -19.85 -32.02
N ALA A 320 15.16 -18.80 -31.69
CA ALA A 320 14.87 -17.73 -32.64
C ALA A 320 16.20 -17.16 -33.17
N ARG A 321 16.40 -17.22 -34.49
CA ARG A 321 17.52 -16.52 -35.14
C ARG A 321 17.25 -15.03 -35.08
N GLU A 322 18.21 -14.27 -34.56
CA GLU A 322 18.27 -12.83 -34.76
C GLU A 322 18.61 -12.56 -36.24
N SER A 323 17.69 -11.92 -36.94
CA SER A 323 17.86 -11.32 -38.26
C SER A 323 17.87 -9.81 -38.15
#